data_AF-A0A2K3JN07-F1
#
_entry.id   AF-A0A2K3JN07-F1
#
_cell.length_a   1.000
_cell.length_b   1.000
_cell.length_c   1.000
_cell.angle_alpha   90.00
_cell.angle_beta   90.00
_cell.angle_gamma   90.00
#
_symmetry.space_group_name_H-M   'P 1'
#
loop_
_entity.id
_entity.type
_entity.pdbx_description
1 polymer ?
#
loop_
_entity_poly.entity_id
_entity_poly.type
_entity_poly.pdbx_seq_one_letter_code
_entity_poly.pdbx_strand_id
1 'polypeptide(L)'
;ACCGFLCGSGCDGGYPIYAWRYLASHGVVTEECDPYFDQTGCSHPGCEPAYRTPKCVKKCVNGNQLWKKSKYYGVKAYRVNSDPQDIMAEVYKNGPVEVAFSVYEVTESFSPPFCN
;
A
#
# COMPACT_ATOMS: atom_id res chain seq x y z
N ALA A 1 -7.64 -4.12 -3.72
CA ALA A 1 -6.71 -3.11 -4.28
C ALA A 1 -7.42 -1.89 -4.94
N CYS A 2 -6.65 -0.85 -5.33
CA CYS A 2 -7.14 0.29 -6.14
C CYS A 2 -7.40 -0.15 -7.59
N CYS A 3 -8.58 0.16 -8.12
CA CYS A 3 -8.99 -0.27 -9.46
C CYS A 3 -8.92 0.87 -10.48
N GLY A 4 -8.31 0.61 -11.63
CA GLY A 4 -8.08 1.60 -12.69
C GLY A 4 -6.82 2.45 -12.41
N PHE A 5 -6.72 3.60 -13.07
CA PHE A 5 -5.51 4.43 -13.07
C PHE A 5 -5.46 5.51 -11.99
N LEU A 6 -6.44 5.54 -11.06
CA LEU A 6 -6.51 6.60 -10.04
C LEU A 6 -5.26 6.64 -9.16
N CYS A 7 -4.72 5.47 -8.82
CA CYS A 7 -3.56 5.34 -7.94
C CYS A 7 -2.22 5.27 -8.68
N GLY A 8 -2.23 5.25 -10.02
CA GLY A 8 -1.06 5.05 -10.87
C GLY A 8 -1.19 3.85 -11.80
N SER A 9 -0.06 3.21 -12.10
CA SER A 9 0.09 2.14 -13.09
C SER A 9 0.20 0.73 -12.47
N GLY A 10 -0.17 0.57 -11.19
CA GLY A 10 -0.17 -0.72 -10.51
C GLY A 10 1.25 -1.20 -10.20
N CYS A 11 1.64 -2.37 -10.71
CA CYS A 11 2.98 -2.95 -10.51
C CYS A 11 4.11 -2.09 -11.10
N ASP A 12 3.80 -1.16 -12.01
CA ASP A 12 4.76 -0.20 -12.59
C ASP A 12 4.87 1.10 -11.77
N GLY A 13 4.27 1.14 -10.57
CA GLY A 13 4.35 2.26 -9.64
C GLY A 13 3.08 3.11 -9.54
N GLY A 14 3.08 4.01 -8.56
CA GLY A 14 1.92 4.84 -8.26
C GLY A 14 2.19 5.93 -7.23
N TYR A 15 1.12 6.54 -6.74
CA TYR A 15 1.18 7.70 -5.84
C TYR A 15 0.48 7.39 -4.50
N PRO A 16 1.21 7.36 -3.37
CA PRO A 16 0.68 7.01 -2.06
C PRO A 16 -0.61 7.74 -1.66
N ILE A 17 -0.65 9.06 -1.86
CA ILE A 17 -1.82 9.88 -1.50
C ILE A 17 -3.11 9.47 -2.22
N TYR A 18 -3.02 8.94 -3.45
CA TYR A 18 -4.20 8.48 -4.18
C TYR A 18 -4.69 7.13 -3.69
N ALA A 19 -3.81 6.28 -3.14
CA ALA A 19 -4.22 5.06 -2.45
C ALA A 19 -5.06 5.38 -1.20
N TRP A 20 -4.62 6.33 -0.36
CA TRP A 20 -5.41 6.80 0.79
C TRP A 20 -6.74 7.43 0.38
N ARG A 21 -6.76 8.24 -0.70
CA ARG A 21 -8.01 8.81 -1.24
C ARG A 21 -8.95 7.73 -1.78
N TYR A 22 -8.41 6.68 -2.40
CA TYR A 22 -9.21 5.53 -2.85
C TYR A 22 -9.78 4.77 -1.66
N LEU A 23 -8.98 4.54 -0.61
CA LEU A 23 -9.44 3.94 0.65
C LEU A 23 -10.60 4.75 1.25
N ALA A 24 -10.53 6.08 1.25
CA ALA A 24 -11.60 6.92 1.78
C ALA A 24 -12.87 6.94 0.90
N SER A 25 -12.71 7.05 -0.43
CA SER A 25 -13.84 7.25 -1.34
C SER A 25 -14.48 5.96 -1.86
N HIS A 26 -13.67 4.94 -2.13
CA HIS A 26 -14.09 3.67 -2.73
C HIS A 26 -14.04 2.52 -1.74
N GLY A 27 -13.16 2.59 -0.73
CA GLY A 27 -12.88 1.50 0.18
C GLY A 27 -12.12 0.34 -0.47
N VAL A 28 -11.49 -0.47 0.37
CA VAL A 28 -10.77 -1.69 -0.02
C VAL A 28 -11.35 -2.88 0.71
N VAL A 29 -11.30 -4.06 0.08
CA VAL A 29 -11.74 -5.30 0.74
C VAL A 29 -10.61 -5.93 1.54
N THR A 30 -10.93 -6.89 2.39
CA THR A 30 -9.94 -7.63 3.18
C THR A 30 -9.20 -8.67 2.35
N GLU A 31 -8.06 -9.14 2.87
CA GLU A 31 -7.26 -10.22 2.27
C GLU A 31 -8.05 -11.54 2.14
N GLU A 32 -9.02 -11.82 3.01
CA GLU A 32 -9.86 -13.02 2.87
C GLU A 32 -10.80 -12.93 1.66
N CYS A 33 -11.18 -11.71 1.24
CA CYS A 33 -12.00 -11.49 0.07
C CYS A 33 -11.15 -11.44 -1.22
N ASP A 34 -10.06 -10.67 -1.23
CA ASP A 34 -9.21 -10.43 -2.40
C ASP A 34 -7.72 -10.57 -1.99
N PRO A 35 -7.24 -11.81 -1.79
CA PRO A 35 -5.89 -12.06 -1.31
C PRO A 35 -4.86 -11.56 -2.32
N TYR A 36 -3.70 -11.12 -1.82
CA TYR A 36 -2.57 -10.76 -2.68
C TYR A 36 -2.24 -11.88 -3.69
N PHE A 37 -1.98 -11.50 -4.94
CA PHE A 37 -1.92 -12.47 -6.04
C PHE A 37 -0.66 -13.35 -6.01
N ASP A 38 0.45 -12.84 -5.49
CA ASP A 38 1.71 -13.57 -5.35
C ASP A 38 1.86 -14.09 -3.93
N GLN A 39 1.73 -15.41 -3.78
CA GLN A 39 1.81 -16.12 -2.51
C GLN A 39 3.21 -16.68 -2.21
N THR A 40 4.11 -16.63 -3.19
CA THR A 40 5.46 -17.17 -3.05
C THR A 40 6.42 -16.08 -2.61
N GLY A 41 6.24 -14.87 -3.15
CA GLY A 41 7.19 -13.79 -2.98
C GLY A 41 8.55 -14.09 -3.61
N CYS A 42 9.52 -13.23 -3.33
CA CYS A 42 10.87 -13.35 -3.84
C CYS A 42 11.88 -12.74 -2.88
N SER A 43 13.11 -13.28 -2.89
CA SER A 43 14.21 -12.73 -2.11
C SER A 43 14.93 -11.62 -2.89
N HIS A 44 15.25 -10.52 -2.20
CA HIS A 44 16.06 -9.44 -2.76
C HIS A 44 17.56 -9.61 -2.39
N PRO A 45 18.52 -9.18 -3.24
CA PRO A 45 18.35 -8.48 -4.53
C PRO A 45 18.11 -9.45 -5.71
N GLY A 46 17.41 -8.98 -6.76
CA GLY A 46 17.20 -9.77 -7.99
C GLY A 46 15.90 -10.59 -8.00
N CYS A 47 14.79 -9.99 -7.57
CA CYS A 47 13.48 -10.60 -7.67
C CYS A 47 13.00 -10.66 -9.12
N GLU A 48 12.93 -11.87 -9.68
CA GLU A 48 12.23 -12.16 -10.93
C GLU A 48 11.21 -13.28 -10.69
N PRO A 49 10.05 -13.27 -11.40
CA PRO A 49 9.71 -12.36 -12.50
C PRO A 49 9.03 -11.07 -12.04
N ALA A 50 9.17 -10.01 -12.84
CA ALA A 50 8.29 -8.85 -12.74
C ALA A 50 6.88 -9.24 -13.20
N TYR A 51 5.86 -8.86 -12.43
CA TYR A 51 4.47 -9.19 -12.72
C TYR A 51 3.74 -8.02 -13.40
N ARG A 52 2.84 -8.35 -14.33
CA ARG A 52 1.85 -7.39 -14.82
C ARG A 52 0.80 -7.13 -13.75
N THR A 53 0.32 -5.89 -13.69
CA THR A 53 -0.81 -5.53 -12.81
C THR A 53 -2.01 -6.46 -13.04
N PRO A 54 -2.45 -7.21 -12.01
CA PRO A 54 -3.62 -8.08 -12.13
C PRO A 54 -4.88 -7.31 -12.51
N LYS A 55 -5.81 -7.97 -13.21
CA LYS A 55 -7.11 -7.37 -13.52
C LYS A 55 -7.91 -7.16 -12.23
N CYS A 56 -8.50 -5.97 -12.08
CA CYS A 56 -9.43 -5.73 -10.98
C CYS A 56 -10.72 -6.54 -11.16
N VAL A 57 -10.87 -7.60 -10.37
CA VAL A 57 -12.07 -8.43 -10.32
C VAL A 57 -12.84 -8.09 -9.05
N LYS A 58 -14.00 -7.44 -9.19
CA LYS A 58 -14.82 -7.00 -8.05
C LYS A 58 -15.67 -8.14 -7.47
N LYS A 59 -15.02 -9.25 -7.09
CA LYS A 59 -15.65 -10.46 -6.55
C LYS A 59 -14.70 -11.10 -5.55
N CYS A 60 -15.22 -11.50 -4.38
CA CYS A 60 -14.41 -12.22 -3.40
C CYS A 60 -14.07 -13.64 -3.90
N VAL A 61 -12.90 -14.14 -3.55
CA VAL A 61 -12.49 -15.54 -3.82
C VAL A 61 -13.40 -16.53 -3.10
N ASN A 62 -13.82 -16.18 -1.87
CA ASN A 62 -14.83 -16.92 -1.14
C ASN A 62 -16.23 -16.45 -1.54
N GLY A 63 -16.98 -17.32 -2.21
CA GLY A 63 -18.32 -17.01 -2.74
C GLY A 63 -19.38 -16.64 -1.70
N ASN A 64 -19.13 -16.92 -0.41
CA ASN A 64 -20.05 -16.56 0.68
C ASN A 64 -19.93 -15.07 1.07
N GLN A 65 -18.82 -14.42 0.75
CA GLN A 65 -18.61 -13.00 1.03
C GLN A 65 -19.05 -12.12 -0.14
N LEU A 66 -19.79 -11.07 0.16
CA LEU A 66 -20.20 -10.07 -0.83
C LEU A 66 -19.16 -8.96 -0.91
N TRP A 67 -18.56 -8.76 -2.10
CA TRP A 67 -17.56 -7.72 -2.36
C TRP A 67 -17.90 -6.35 -1.73
N LYS A 68 -19.15 -5.90 -1.90
CA LYS A 68 -19.60 -4.60 -1.36
C LYS A 68 -19.61 -4.56 0.17
N LYS A 69 -19.89 -5.68 0.84
CA LYS A 69 -19.95 -5.77 2.30
C LYS A 69 -18.58 -6.00 2.93
N SER A 70 -17.62 -6.53 2.18
CA SER A 70 -16.25 -6.73 2.66
C SER A 70 -15.40 -5.47 2.62
N LYS A 71 -15.96 -4.31 2.24
CA LYS A 71 -15.21 -3.06 2.09
C LYS A 71 -15.03 -2.32 3.41
N TYR A 72 -13.80 -1.89 3.64
CA TYR A 72 -13.39 -0.97 4.68
C TYR A 72 -13.04 0.37 4.06
N TYR A 73 -13.41 1.45 4.74
CA TYR A 73 -13.25 2.81 4.26
C TYR A 73 -12.41 3.61 5.24
N GLY A 74 -11.54 4.46 4.69
CA GLY A 74 -10.87 5.50 5.45
C GLY A 74 -11.81 6.66 5.73
N VAL A 75 -11.61 7.36 6.85
CA VAL A 75 -12.41 8.55 7.17
C VAL A 75 -11.97 9.75 6.32
N LYS A 76 -10.66 9.96 6.20
CA LYS A 76 -10.07 11.08 5.47
C LYS A 76 -8.67 10.70 4.99
N ALA A 77 -8.27 11.29 3.88
CA ALA A 77 -6.89 11.26 3.39
C ALA A 77 -6.31 12.69 3.41
N TYR A 78 -5.16 12.87 4.06
CA TYR A 78 -4.47 14.14 4.12
C TYR A 78 -2.95 13.92 4.10
N ARG A 79 -2.21 14.99 3.83
CA ARG A 79 -0.76 15.01 3.95
C ARG A 79 -0.40 15.61 5.30
N VAL A 80 0.58 15.02 5.95
CA VAL A 80 1.27 15.63 7.09
C VAL A 80 2.33 16.58 6.53
N ASN A 81 2.58 17.69 7.22
CA ASN A 81 3.69 18.57 6.85
C ASN A 81 5.02 17.82 6.97
N SER A 82 6.02 18.25 6.21
CA SER A 82 7.36 17.63 6.22
C SER A 82 8.20 17.99 7.45
N ASP A 83 7.67 18.79 8.38
CA ASP A 83 8.35 19.09 9.63
C ASP A 83 8.44 17.82 10.50
N PRO A 84 9.63 17.42 10.98
CA PRO A 84 9.78 16.24 11.84
C PRO A 84 8.88 16.24 13.07
N GLN A 85 8.63 17.41 13.68
CA GLN A 85 7.76 17.52 14.85
C GLN A 85 6.30 17.20 14.50
N ASP A 86 5.85 17.65 13.33
CA ASP A 86 4.49 17.35 12.84
C ASP A 86 4.34 15.86 12.54
N ILE A 87 5.35 15.22 11.93
CA ILE A 87 5.34 13.78 11.64
C ILE A 87 5.37 12.96 12.94
N MET A 88 6.25 13.30 13.89
CA MET A 88 6.31 12.62 15.19
C MET A 88 4.99 12.77 15.96
N ALA A 89 4.39 13.97 15.96
CA ALA A 89 3.12 14.21 16.61
C ALA A 89 1.98 13.40 15.95
N GLU A 90 1.98 13.28 14.62
CA GLU A 90 1.00 12.45 13.89
C GLU A 90 1.15 10.98 14.27
N VAL A 91 2.38 10.45 14.24
CA VAL A 91 2.65 9.05 14.57
C VAL A 91 2.24 8.73 16.01
N TYR A 92 2.55 9.62 16.94
CA TYR A 92 2.20 9.46 18.35
C TYR A 92 0.68 9.46 18.58
N LYS A 93 -0.06 10.34 17.90
CA LYS A 93 -1.50 10.52 18.13
C LYS A 93 -2.37 9.54 17.35
N ASN A 94 -2.03 9.29 16.08
CA ASN A 94 -2.89 8.61 15.12
C ASN A 94 -2.30 7.29 14.61
N GLY A 95 -1.05 6.97 14.97
CA GLY A 95 -0.38 5.74 14.58
C GLY A 95 0.45 5.87 13.29
N PRO A 96 0.90 4.74 12.72
CA PRO A 96 1.84 4.73 11.60
C PRO A 96 1.38 5.57 10.39
N VAL A 97 2.34 6.21 9.73
CA VAL A 97 2.13 6.99 8.51
C VAL A 97 2.90 6.39 7.34
N GLU A 98 2.43 6.62 6.12
CA GLU A 98 3.13 6.24 4.89
C GLU A 98 3.98 7.41 4.37
N VAL A 99 5.22 7.12 3.97
CA VAL A 99 6.16 8.09 3.41
C VAL A 99 6.80 7.56 2.12
N ALA A 100 7.32 8.45 1.29
CA ALA A 100 8.12 8.10 0.13
C ALA A 100 9.48 8.78 0.21
N PHE A 101 10.53 8.09 -0.24
CA PHE A 101 11.90 8.59 -0.28
C PHE A 101 12.60 8.07 -1.54
N SER A 102 13.66 8.76 -1.95
CA SER A 102 14.47 8.35 -3.10
C SER A 102 15.45 7.26 -2.69
N VAL A 103 15.43 6.13 -3.39
CA VAL A 103 16.39 5.04 -3.22
C VAL A 103 17.60 5.29 -4.12
N TYR A 104 18.79 5.22 -3.56
CA TYR A 104 20.06 5.33 -4.28
C TYR A 104 20.86 4.04 -4.09
N GLU A 105 21.63 3.66 -5.11
CA GLU A 105 22.57 2.55 -4.99
C GLU A 105 23.72 2.95 -4.07
N VAL A 106 23.94 2.18 -3.01
CA VAL A 106 25.05 2.35 -2.08
C VAL A 106 25.79 1.01 -1.97
N THR A 107 27.12 1.03 -2.01
CA THR A 107 27.95 -0.18 -2.00
C THR A 107 27.96 -0.92 -0.65
N GLU A 108 27.40 -0.32 0.40
CA GLU A 108 27.22 -0.96 1.71
C GLU A 108 25.76 -1.37 1.93
N SER A 109 25.57 -2.62 2.34
CA SER A 109 24.25 -3.15 2.69
C SER A 109 23.59 -2.32 3.80
N PHE A 110 22.38 -1.82 3.55
CA PHE A 110 21.58 -1.15 4.58
C PHE A 110 21.27 -2.12 5.72
N SER A 111 21.99 -1.97 6.84
CA SER A 111 21.61 -2.54 8.12
C SER A 111 20.94 -1.43 8.92
N PRO A 112 19.62 -1.47 9.16
CA PRO A 112 18.99 -0.46 9.99
C PRO A 112 19.66 -0.49 11.38
N PRO A 113 20.02 0.67 11.96
CA PRO A 113 20.57 0.69 13.30
C PRO A 113 19.53 0.06 14.24
N PHE A 114 19.94 -1.01 14.93
CA PHE A 114 19.18 -1.51 16.07
C PHE A 114 18.99 -0.35 17.04
N CYS A 115 17.75 0.09 17.22
CA CYS A 115 17.40 1.01 18.28
C CYS A 115 17.49 0.22 19.58
N ASN A 116 18.60 0.38 20.31
CA ASN A 116 18.74 -0.05 21.70
C ASN A 116 17.96 0.89 22.62
#